data_AF-A0A830DNJ6-F1
#
_entry.id   AF-A0A830DNJ6-F1
#
_cell.length_a   1.000
_cell.length_b   1.000
_cell.length_c   1.000
_cell.angle_alpha   90.00
_cell.angle_beta   90.00
_cell.angle_gamma   90.00
#
_symmetry.space_group_name_H-M   'P 1'
#
loop_
_entity.id
_entity.type
_entity.pdbx_description
1 polymer ?
#
loop_
_entity_poly.entity_id
_entity_poly.type
_entity_poly.pdbx_seq_one_letter_code
_entity_poly.pdbx_strand_id
1 'polypeptide(L)'
;MFPMLIQFLNSGQQTIRAARYIGQGFIITLSHANRLPVTIQYPYEKLITAERFRGRIHFEFDKCIACEVCVRVCPIDLHKINYQKMNNKQMHNEST
;
A
#
# COMPACT_ATOMS: atom_id res chain seq x y z
N MET A 1 -41.31 -33.74 31.94
CA MET A 1 -39.98 -34.20 32.40
C MET A 1 -39.07 -34.69 31.25
N PHE A 2 -39.59 -35.33 30.20
CA PHE A 2 -38.80 -35.86 29.07
C PHE A 2 -38.13 -34.83 28.11
N PRO A 3 -38.73 -33.65 27.78
CA PRO A 3 -38.15 -32.75 26.78
C PRO A 3 -36.91 -31.99 27.28
N MET A 4 -36.77 -31.85 28.60
CA MET A 4 -35.63 -31.19 29.23
C MET A 4 -34.33 -31.98 29.00
N LEU A 5 -34.39 -33.31 29.10
CA LEU A 5 -33.23 -34.19 28.84
C LEU A 5 -32.82 -34.21 27.37
N ILE A 6 -33.80 -34.19 26.44
CA ILE A 6 -33.53 -34.11 25.00
C ILE A 6 -32.84 -32.77 24.66
N GLN A 7 -33.27 -31.67 25.28
CA GLN A 7 -32.64 -30.36 25.11
C GLN A 7 -31.19 -30.34 25.62
N PHE A 8 -30.89 -30.98 26.75
CA PHE A 8 -29.51 -31.11 27.26
C PHE A 8 -28.61 -31.91 26.31
N LEU A 9 -29.09 -33.02 25.74
CA LEU A 9 -28.32 -33.82 24.77
C LEU A 9 -28.08 -33.05 23.46
N ASN A 10 -29.08 -32.31 22.98
CA ASN A 10 -28.96 -31.47 21.78
C ASN A 10 -28.00 -30.29 21.99
N SER A 11 -28.02 -29.64 23.16
CA SER A 11 -27.03 -28.60 23.53
C SER A 11 -25.61 -29.16 23.59
N GLY A 12 -25.44 -30.41 24.05
CA GLY A 12 -24.15 -31.12 23.99
C GLY A 12 -23.66 -31.40 22.57
N GLN A 13 -24.56 -31.72 21.63
CA GLN A 13 -24.19 -31.86 20.22
C GLN A 13 -23.77 -30.53 19.57
N GLN A 14 -24.38 -29.41 19.98
CA GLN A 14 -24.04 -28.07 19.49
C GLN A 14 -22.64 -27.63 19.93
N THR A 15 -22.27 -27.88 21.20
CA THR A 15 -20.94 -27.53 21.73
C THR A 15 -19.83 -28.34 21.06
N ILE A 16 -20.05 -29.62 20.75
CA ILE A 16 -19.10 -30.47 20.02
C ILE A 16 -18.87 -29.94 18.60
N ARG A 17 -19.94 -29.51 17.91
CA ARG A 17 -19.82 -28.91 16.56
C ARG A 17 -19.02 -27.62 16.60
N ALA A 18 -19.33 -26.72 17.55
CA ALA A 18 -18.59 -25.48 17.75
C ALA A 18 -17.11 -25.73 18.05
N ALA A 19 -16.81 -26.65 18.97
CA ALA A 19 -15.44 -27.03 19.32
C ALA A 19 -14.65 -27.58 18.12
N ARG A 20 -15.28 -28.36 17.22
CA ARG A 20 -14.65 -28.82 15.98
C ARG A 20 -14.28 -27.68 15.04
N TYR A 21 -15.17 -26.73 14.82
CA TYR A 21 -14.89 -25.57 13.96
C TYR A 21 -13.78 -24.68 14.54
N ILE A 22 -13.80 -24.47 15.85
CA ILE A 22 -12.75 -23.74 16.56
C ILE A 22 -11.40 -24.48 16.43
N GLY A 23 -11.39 -25.80 16.64
CA GLY A 23 -10.20 -26.63 16.47
C GLY A 23 -9.64 -26.59 15.04
N GLN A 24 -10.50 -26.62 14.02
CA GLN A 24 -10.09 -26.45 12.62
C GLN A 24 -9.40 -25.09 12.39
N GLY A 25 -9.93 -24.01 12.97
CA GLY A 25 -9.31 -22.69 12.90
C GLY A 25 -7.92 -22.64 13.56
N PHE A 26 -7.78 -23.22 14.75
CA PHE A 26 -6.50 -23.27 15.46
C PHE A 26 -5.43 -24.12 14.75
N ILE A 27 -5.83 -25.21 14.10
CA ILE A 27 -4.90 -26.03 13.30
C ILE A 27 -4.32 -25.22 12.14
N ILE A 28 -5.14 -24.39 11.48
CA ILE A 28 -4.69 -23.53 10.39
C ILE A 28 -3.73 -22.45 10.92
N THR A 29 -4.06 -21.76 12.00
CA THR A 29 -3.18 -20.71 12.55
C THR A 29 -1.84 -21.29 13.00
N LEU A 30 -1.83 -22.47 13.63
CA LEU A 30 -0.60 -23.18 14.00
C LEU A 30 0.20 -23.59 12.75
N SER A 31 -0.45 -24.02 11.67
CA SER A 31 0.21 -24.32 10.39
C SER A 31 0.86 -23.08 9.77
N HIS A 32 0.27 -21.89 9.92
CA HIS A 32 0.84 -20.63 9.44
C HIS A 32 2.01 -20.12 10.30
N ALA A 33 2.03 -20.43 11.60
CA ALA A 33 3.13 -20.03 12.49
C ALA A 33 4.48 -20.70 12.14
N ASN A 34 4.46 -21.88 11.51
CA ASN A 34 5.67 -22.59 11.07
C ASN A 34 6.13 -22.19 9.65
N ARG A 35 5.51 -21.19 9.02
CA ARG A 35 5.94 -20.70 7.70
C ARG A 35 6.91 -19.54 7.87
N LEU A 36 7.86 -19.43 6.95
CA LEU A 36 8.74 -18.27 6.87
C LEU A 36 7.90 -17.01 6.59
N PRO A 37 8.23 -15.86 7.20
CA PRO A 37 7.50 -14.61 6.98
C PRO A 37 7.66 -14.14 5.53
N VAL A 38 6.55 -13.91 4.83
CA VAL A 38 6.53 -13.31 3.48
C VAL A 38 6.49 -11.80 3.63
N THR A 39 7.57 -11.23 4.17
CA THR A 39 7.72 -9.78 4.40
C THR A 39 9.10 -9.32 3.93
N ILE A 40 9.23 -8.02 3.69
CA ILE A 40 10.48 -7.38 3.30
C ILE A 40 10.83 -6.36 4.36
N GLN A 41 12.04 -6.42 4.90
CA GLN A 41 12.44 -5.64 6.06
C GLN A 41 12.91 -4.23 5.67
N TYR A 42 11.98 -3.29 5.50
CA TYR A 42 12.35 -1.88 5.37
C TYR A 42 12.96 -1.35 6.68
N PRO A 43 14.05 -0.57 6.66
CA PRO A 43 14.77 0.01 5.52
C PRO A 43 15.95 -0.82 4.99
N TYR A 44 16.24 -1.97 5.61
CA TYR A 44 17.42 -2.80 5.31
C TYR A 44 17.34 -3.51 3.96
N GLU A 45 16.15 -3.99 3.60
CA GLU A 45 15.85 -4.65 2.35
C GLU A 45 14.88 -3.79 1.52
N LYS A 46 15.24 -3.51 0.26
CA LYS A 46 14.44 -2.71 -0.66
C LYS A 46 13.79 -3.59 -1.70
N LEU A 47 12.51 -3.35 -1.93
CA LEU A 47 11.76 -3.91 -3.06
C LEU A 47 12.31 -3.39 -4.39
N ILE A 48 12.50 -4.30 -5.35
CA ILE A 48 12.71 -3.92 -6.75
C ILE A 48 11.43 -3.29 -7.31
N THR A 49 11.51 -2.03 -7.73
CA THR A 49 10.40 -1.33 -8.37
C THR A 49 10.19 -1.83 -9.79
N ALA A 50 8.94 -1.90 -10.24
CA ALA A 50 8.62 -2.20 -11.62
C ALA A 50 9.21 -1.17 -12.60
N GLU A 51 9.47 -1.55 -13.85
CA GLU A 51 10.08 -0.69 -14.87
C GLU A 51 9.32 0.64 -15.09
N ARG A 52 7.98 0.60 -15.00
CA ARG A 52 7.10 1.77 -15.17
C ARG A 52 6.61 2.36 -13.84
N PHE A 53 7.31 2.13 -12.75
CA PHE A 53 6.96 2.70 -11.46
C PHE A 53 7.06 4.24 -11.49
N ARG A 54 5.98 4.94 -11.15
CA ARG A 54 5.92 6.41 -11.12
C ARG A 54 6.44 6.91 -9.78
N GLY A 55 7.77 7.05 -9.68
CA GLY A 55 8.46 7.62 -8.52
C GLY A 55 8.47 9.15 -8.52
N ARG A 56 9.53 9.74 -7.97
CA ARG A 56 9.75 11.19 -8.02
C ARG A 56 10.01 11.63 -9.46
N ILE A 57 9.37 12.72 -9.87
CA ILE A 57 9.60 13.34 -11.19
C ILE A 57 11.01 13.92 -11.21
N HIS A 58 11.80 13.53 -12.20
CA HIS A 58 13.09 14.15 -12.50
C HIS A 58 12.88 15.31 -13.47
N PHE A 59 13.46 16.47 -13.18
CA PHE A 59 13.31 17.67 -14.00
C PHE A 59 14.66 18.16 -14.51
N GLU A 60 14.78 18.31 -15.83
CA GLU A 60 15.96 18.86 -16.48
C GLU A 60 15.68 20.28 -16.95
N PHE A 61 16.35 21.25 -16.33
CA PHE A 61 16.11 22.69 -16.58
C PHE A 61 16.47 23.11 -18.01
N ASP A 62 17.55 22.59 -18.57
CA ASP A 62 18.06 23.00 -19.90
C ASP A 62 17.10 22.63 -21.05
N LYS A 63 16.21 21.66 -20.83
CA LYS A 63 15.21 21.21 -21.83
C LYS A 63 13.88 21.95 -21.70
N CYS A 64 13.65 22.68 -20.60
CA CYS A 64 12.39 23.37 -20.38
C CYS A 64 12.31 24.66 -21.19
N ILE A 65 11.27 24.81 -22.01
CA ILE A 65 11.01 26.02 -22.82
C ILE A 65 9.90 26.92 -22.24
N ALA A 66 9.51 26.69 -20.98
CA ALA A 66 8.40 27.40 -20.32
C ALA A 66 7.07 27.36 -21.09
N CYS A 67 6.65 26.17 -21.56
CA CYS A 67 5.40 25.99 -22.32
C CYS A 67 4.14 25.81 -21.46
N GLU A 68 4.27 25.71 -20.13
CA GLU A 68 3.16 25.57 -19.16
C GLU A 68 2.25 24.34 -19.32
N VAL A 69 2.62 23.37 -20.17
CA VAL A 69 1.84 22.13 -20.38
C VAL A 69 1.75 21.31 -19.08
N CYS A 70 2.83 21.23 -18.30
CA CYS A 70 2.83 20.48 -17.05
C CYS A 70 1.94 21.09 -15.96
N VAL A 71 1.65 22.39 -16.02
CA VAL A 71 0.70 23.06 -15.12
C VAL A 71 -0.72 22.78 -15.59
N ARG A 72 -1.01 23.05 -16.88
CA ARG A 72 -2.34 22.87 -17.48
C ARG A 72 -2.88 21.43 -17.37
N VAL A 73 -2.01 20.42 -17.47
CA VAL A 73 -2.39 19.00 -17.39
C VAL A 73 -2.44 18.51 -15.93
N CYS A 74 -1.85 19.24 -14.98
CA CYS A 74 -1.87 18.83 -13.60
C CYS A 74 -3.29 18.93 -13.04
N PRO A 75 -3.85 17.87 -12.43
CA PRO A 75 -5.22 17.91 -11.92
C PRO A 75 -5.42 18.85 -10.72
N ILE A 76 -4.33 19.31 -10.10
CA ILE A 76 -4.34 20.13 -8.88
C ILE A 76 -3.46 21.39 -8.99
N ASP A 77 -2.99 21.75 -10.20
CA ASP A 77 -2.07 22.88 -10.43
C ASP A 77 -0.87 22.93 -9.46
N LEU A 78 -0.18 21.80 -9.28
CA LEU A 78 0.90 21.67 -8.28
C LEU A 78 2.16 22.48 -8.64
N HIS A 79 2.57 22.44 -9.92
CA HIS A 79 3.82 23.06 -10.36
C HIS A 79 3.61 24.53 -10.67
N LYS A 80 4.54 25.39 -10.24
CA LYS A 80 4.58 26.80 -10.60
C LYS A 80 5.78 27.04 -11.51
N ILE A 81 5.53 27.60 -12.68
CA ILE A 81 6.59 28.00 -13.62
C ILE A 81 6.74 29.50 -13.54
N ASN A 82 7.94 29.95 -13.19
CA ASN A 82 8.34 31.33 -13.32
C ASN A 82 9.37 31.41 -14.45
N TYR A 83 9.10 32.19 -15.49
CA TYR A 83 10.09 32.52 -16.50
C TYR A 83 10.55 33.95 -16.30
N GLN A 84 11.85 34.15 -16.12
CA GLN A 84 12.47 35.46 -16.22
C GLN A 84 13.04 35.60 -17.63
N LYS A 85 12.69 36.69 -18.34
CA LYS A 85 13.32 37.01 -19.62
C LYS A 85 14.81 37.27 -19.38
N MET A 86 15.62 36.33 -19.80
CA MET A 86 17.07 36.42 -19.68
C MET A 86 17.66 37.24 -20.82
N ASN A 87 17.99 38.51 -20.58
CA ASN A 87 19.02 39.16 -21.38
C ASN A 87 20.38 38.57 -20.96
N ASN A 88 20.75 37.47 -21.61
CA ASN A 88 22.03 36.76 -21.51
C ASN A 88 22.41 36.19 -20.12
N LYS A 89 22.24 34.86 -20.00
CA LYS A 89 22.82 33.92 -19.02
C LYS A 89 22.25 33.84 -17.59
N GLN A 90 21.79 32.62 -17.27
CA GLN A 90 21.47 31.98 -15.97
C GLN A 90 20.03 32.02 -15.45
N MET A 91 19.25 30.99 -15.81
CA MET A 91 18.02 30.63 -15.10
C MET A 91 18.47 30.19 -13.70
N HIS A 92 18.40 31.12 -12.75
CA HIS A 92 18.74 30.84 -11.37
C HIS A 92 17.81 29.75 -10.85
N ASN A 93 18.46 28.65 -10.49
CA ASN A 93 18.02 27.55 -9.68
C ASN A 93 17.54 28.06 -8.31
N GLU A 94 16.31 28.54 -8.27
CA GLU A 94 15.59 28.78 -7.03
C GLU A 94 14.29 27.97 -7.06
N SER A 95 14.44 26.66 -6.84
CA SER A 95 13.36 25.78 -6.45
C SER A 95 13.54 25.41 -4.97
N THR A 96 13.29 26.40 -4.12
CA THR A 96 12.89 26.21 -2.72
C THR A 96 11.55 26.91 -2.51
#